data_AF-A0A661RIA6-F1
#
_entry.id   AF-A0A661RIA6-F1
#
_cell.length_a   1.000
_cell.length_b   1.000
_cell.length_c   1.000
_cell.angle_alpha   90.00
_cell.angle_beta   90.00
_cell.angle_gamma   90.00
#
_symmetry.space_group_name_H-M   'P 1'
#
loop_
_entity.id
_entity.type
_entity.pdbx_description
1 polymer ?
#
loop_
_entity_poly.entity_id
_entity_poly.type
_entity_poly.pdbx_seq_one_letter_code
_entity_poly.pdbx_strand_id
1 'polypeptide(L)'
;MNKIIRIYCEGGSGSHDYDILSKIIEVPVHVNVEIKPIGSVRGAGAIIQDRESIGPVRSDFKFFFRDRDFDRPIPQNVTLERDNNRKYWYYSYRNTIENYLFNISVFFSFLKDNNLCDKYSLPSEDAVKSKFIEAAERIKHYQAVRHAMGKMRTGDTNFGTRWTEKSGKLPENLDEEYCKNKAWDRIEKAKSIADNWTKENFIKCYQGFLALFDKGFMETLDFFIYFQGKDFASSLTSLLSGFSLNQYYKFAKIHFDYKQFPDLVQLRKLIEDNL
;
A
#
# COMPACT_ATOMS: atom_id res chain seq x y z
N MET A 1 23.89 26.81 8.52
CA MET A 1 22.87 26.17 9.39
C MET A 1 22.54 24.83 8.76
N ASN A 2 22.40 23.79 9.57
CA ASN A 2 21.95 22.49 9.09
C ASN A 2 20.46 22.59 8.74
N LYS A 3 20.07 22.25 7.50
CA LYS A 3 18.66 22.24 7.09
C LYS A 3 17.92 21.09 7.76
N ILE A 4 16.73 21.35 8.29
CA ILE A 4 15.86 20.37 8.93
C ILE A 4 14.80 19.91 7.94
N ILE A 5 14.73 18.60 7.72
CA ILE A 5 13.72 17.96 6.88
C ILE A 5 12.73 17.20 7.77
N ARG A 6 11.43 17.38 7.54
CA ARG A 6 10.37 16.62 8.21
C ARG A 6 9.57 15.77 7.24
N ILE A 7 9.58 14.47 7.47
CA ILE A 7 8.79 13.48 6.74
C ILE A 7 7.60 13.10 7.62
N TYR A 8 6.40 13.45 7.20
CA TYR A 8 5.19 13.00 7.86
C TYR A 8 4.73 11.66 7.29
N CYS A 9 4.15 10.80 8.13
CA CYS A 9 3.59 9.51 7.73
C CYS A 9 2.39 9.13 8.62
N GLU A 10 1.57 8.17 8.19
CA GLU A 10 0.37 7.77 8.94
C GLU A 10 0.73 7.02 10.22
N GLY A 11 1.52 5.94 10.10
CA GLY A 11 1.92 5.08 11.21
C GLY A 11 3.09 5.62 12.04
N GLY A 12 3.09 5.29 13.35
CA GLY A 12 4.18 5.59 14.30
C GLY A 12 5.28 4.53 14.33
N SER A 13 6.24 4.68 15.26
CA SER A 13 7.35 3.73 15.45
C SER A 13 6.87 2.27 15.52
N GLY A 14 7.49 1.37 14.74
CA GLY A 14 7.10 -0.04 14.63
C GLY A 14 6.04 -0.34 13.56
N SER A 15 5.41 0.69 12.98
CA SER A 15 4.56 0.54 11.78
C SER A 15 5.40 0.29 10.52
N HIS A 16 4.76 -0.19 9.45
CA HIS A 16 5.44 -0.36 8.16
C HIS A 16 5.89 0.98 7.59
N ASP A 17 5.05 2.02 7.69
CA ASP A 17 5.36 3.38 7.26
C ASP A 17 6.65 3.89 7.90
N TYR A 18 6.71 3.88 9.22
CA TYR A 18 7.83 4.44 9.96
C TYR A 18 9.11 3.65 9.72
N ASP A 19 9.04 2.32 9.76
CA ASP A 19 10.22 1.47 9.69
C ASP A 19 10.85 1.49 8.27
N ILE A 20 10.02 1.51 7.21
CA ILE A 20 10.50 1.66 5.83
C ILE A 20 11.09 3.04 5.60
N LEU A 21 10.42 4.11 6.04
CA LEU A 21 10.96 5.46 5.92
C LEU A 21 12.29 5.60 6.69
N SER A 22 12.40 4.99 7.86
CA SER A 22 13.63 4.97 8.66
C SER A 22 14.77 4.33 7.88
N LYS A 23 14.53 3.20 7.21
CA LYS A 23 15.50 2.53 6.33
C LYS A 23 15.95 3.41 5.17
N ILE A 24 15.04 4.21 4.60
CA ILE A 24 15.36 5.13 3.50
C ILE A 24 16.28 6.25 3.99
N ILE A 25 16.16 6.72 5.24
CA ILE A 25 16.95 7.84 5.78
C ILE A 25 18.20 7.40 6.56
N GLU A 26 18.54 6.11 6.55
CA GLU A 26 19.75 5.58 7.20
C GLU A 26 21.02 6.33 6.74
N VAL A 27 22.00 6.38 7.65
CA VAL A 27 23.26 7.17 7.65
C VAL A 27 23.88 7.31 6.24
N PRO A 28 24.37 8.51 5.85
CA PRO A 28 24.68 9.69 6.68
C PRO A 28 23.56 10.74 6.81
N VAL A 29 22.38 10.51 6.24
CA VAL A 29 21.30 11.51 6.13
C VAL A 29 20.61 11.85 7.47
N HIS A 30 20.76 11.01 8.49
CA HIS A 30 19.99 11.11 9.73
C HIS A 30 20.14 12.40 10.55
N VAL A 31 21.23 13.17 10.42
CA VAL A 31 21.53 14.23 11.40
C VAL A 31 20.47 15.33 11.42
N ASN A 32 19.72 15.53 10.33
CA ASN A 32 18.71 16.59 10.25
C ASN A 32 17.37 16.16 9.63
N VAL A 33 17.09 14.85 9.55
CA VAL A 33 15.81 14.33 9.01
C VAL A 33 14.99 13.71 10.12
N GLU A 34 13.76 14.21 10.31
CA GLU A 34 12.82 13.71 11.32
C GLU A 34 11.61 13.05 10.66
N ILE A 35 11.25 11.84 11.11
CA ILE A 35 9.97 11.20 10.75
C ILE A 35 8.93 11.54 11.83
N LYS A 36 7.79 12.10 11.42
CA LYS A 36 6.72 12.56 12.33
C LYS A 36 5.40 11.86 12.00
N PRO A 37 4.94 10.92 12.83
CA PRO A 37 3.63 10.32 12.62
C PRO A 37 2.51 11.33 12.83
N ILE A 38 1.46 11.23 12.02
CA ILE A 38 0.24 12.05 12.14
C ILE A 38 -0.99 11.24 12.57
N GLY A 39 -0.96 9.91 12.48
CA GLY A 39 -2.00 9.00 12.94
C GLY A 39 -3.24 8.92 12.04
N SER A 40 -3.58 9.97 11.28
CA SER A 40 -4.68 9.95 10.33
C SER A 40 -4.45 10.88 9.15
N VAL A 41 -4.97 10.44 8.01
CA VAL A 41 -5.13 11.22 6.77
C VAL A 41 -6.00 12.45 6.97
N ARG A 42 -7.07 12.31 7.75
CA ARG A 42 -8.11 13.33 7.84
C ARG A 42 -7.56 14.51 8.62
N GLY A 43 -7.54 15.69 7.99
CA GLY A 43 -6.99 16.91 8.60
C GLY A 43 -5.46 16.96 8.64
N ALA A 44 -4.76 15.99 8.06
CA ALA A 44 -3.31 15.92 8.02
C ALA A 44 -2.65 17.24 7.57
N GLY A 45 -3.22 17.93 6.57
CA GLY A 45 -2.65 19.18 6.06
C GLY A 45 -2.68 20.29 7.11
N ALA A 46 -3.79 20.39 7.86
CA ALA A 46 -3.92 21.33 8.97
C ALA A 46 -2.99 20.96 10.13
N ILE A 47 -2.88 19.67 10.46
CA ILE A 47 -1.95 19.18 11.51
C ILE A 47 -0.49 19.53 11.16
N ILE A 48 -0.07 19.31 9.91
CA ILE A 48 1.27 19.65 9.45
C ILE A 48 1.47 21.17 9.54
N GLN A 49 0.50 21.97 9.08
CA GLN A 49 0.59 23.42 9.13
C GLN A 49 0.71 23.94 10.56
N ASP A 50 -0.10 23.42 11.49
CA ASP A 50 -0.12 23.81 12.89
C ASP A 50 1.19 23.46 13.62
N ARG A 51 1.71 22.24 13.39
CA ARG A 51 3.02 21.82 13.94
C ARG A 51 4.17 22.69 13.44
N GLU A 52 4.08 23.20 12.22
CA GLU A 52 5.10 24.05 11.59
C GLU A 52 4.95 25.53 11.93
N SER A 53 3.77 25.99 12.36
CA SER A 53 3.56 27.38 12.80
C SER A 53 3.90 27.57 14.27
N ILE A 54 3.60 26.60 15.13
CA ILE A 54 3.73 26.69 16.60
C ILE A 54 5.07 26.15 17.12
N GLY A 55 5.72 25.24 16.39
CA GLY A 55 6.95 24.58 16.85
C GLY A 55 8.13 25.54 17.05
N PRO A 56 9.04 25.25 18.01
CA PRO A 56 10.20 26.11 18.29
C PRO A 56 11.21 26.16 17.13
N VAL A 57 11.16 25.17 16.24
CA VAL A 57 12.03 25.07 15.07
C VAL A 57 11.19 24.67 13.85
N ARG A 58 11.25 25.46 12.79
CA ARG A 58 10.59 25.16 11.51
C ARG A 58 11.46 24.23 10.67
N SER A 59 10.83 23.33 9.92
CA SER A 59 11.56 22.57 8.90
C SER A 59 11.79 23.42 7.66
N ASP A 60 12.98 23.32 7.10
CA ASP A 60 13.36 23.91 5.81
C ASP A 60 12.63 23.19 4.67
N PHE A 61 12.46 21.88 4.79
CA PHE A 61 11.68 21.07 3.85
C PHE A 61 10.77 20.08 4.56
N LYS A 62 9.57 19.88 4.03
CA LYS A 62 8.57 18.99 4.62
C LYS A 62 7.62 18.42 3.59
N PHE A 63 7.26 17.17 3.83
CA PHE A 63 6.27 16.48 3.03
C PHE A 63 5.61 15.35 3.80
N PHE A 64 4.47 14.90 3.32
CA PHE A 64 3.70 13.79 3.82
C PHE A 64 3.80 12.63 2.84
N PHE A 65 4.52 11.59 3.22
CA PHE A 65 4.59 10.34 2.49
C PHE A 65 3.31 9.54 2.73
N ARG A 66 2.71 9.06 1.64
CA ARG A 66 1.39 8.45 1.69
C ARG A 66 1.28 7.28 0.73
N ASP A 67 0.58 6.26 1.18
CA ASP A 67 0.02 5.24 0.31
C ASP A 67 -0.99 5.83 -0.68
N ARG A 68 -1.12 5.20 -1.85
CA ARG A 68 -2.19 5.56 -2.79
C ARG A 68 -3.54 5.12 -2.25
N ASP A 69 -3.56 3.96 -1.60
CA ASP A 69 -4.78 3.20 -1.37
C ASP A 69 -5.62 3.22 -2.68
N PHE A 70 -6.94 3.17 -2.54
CA PHE A 70 -7.84 3.28 -3.67
C PHE A 70 -8.19 4.75 -3.98
N ASP A 71 -7.50 5.72 -3.37
CA ASP A 71 -7.80 7.16 -3.47
C ASP A 71 -7.22 7.81 -4.73
N ARG A 72 -6.13 7.23 -5.27
CA ARG A 72 -5.44 7.74 -6.45
C ARG A 72 -5.07 6.58 -7.38
N PRO A 73 -5.24 6.71 -8.70
CA PRO A 73 -4.83 5.66 -9.63
C PRO A 73 -3.31 5.41 -9.55
N ILE A 74 -2.91 4.18 -9.87
CA ILE A 74 -1.50 3.84 -10.09
C ILE A 74 -1.04 4.52 -11.40
N PRO A 75 0.09 5.26 -11.40
CA PRO A 75 0.59 5.93 -12.58
C PRO A 75 1.24 4.90 -13.51
N GLN A 76 1.35 5.23 -14.80
CA GLN A 76 2.02 4.35 -15.75
C GLN A 76 3.52 4.24 -15.48
N ASN A 77 4.14 5.33 -15.05
CA ASN A 77 5.58 5.38 -14.75
C ASN A 77 5.83 5.12 -13.26
N VAL A 78 6.89 4.36 -12.96
CA VAL A 78 7.35 4.12 -11.59
C VAL A 78 7.91 5.42 -11.01
N THR A 79 7.10 6.14 -10.24
CA THR A 79 7.45 7.46 -9.71
C THR A 79 6.86 7.70 -8.34
N LEU A 80 7.62 8.43 -7.51
CA LEU A 80 7.07 9.14 -6.36
C LEU A 80 6.27 10.34 -6.91
N GLU A 81 4.98 10.40 -6.62
CA GLU A 81 4.09 11.37 -7.25
C GLU A 81 3.67 12.47 -6.26
N ARG A 82 4.04 13.72 -6.57
CA ARG A 82 3.55 14.88 -5.82
C ARG A 82 2.09 15.16 -6.14
N ASP A 83 1.29 15.47 -5.12
CA ASP A 83 -0.05 16.02 -5.31
C ASP A 83 0.02 17.54 -5.53
N ASN A 84 -0.42 18.00 -6.70
CA ASN A 84 -0.46 19.43 -7.00
C ASN A 84 -1.61 20.15 -6.28
N ASN A 85 -2.64 19.42 -5.85
CA ASN A 85 -3.79 19.98 -5.14
C ASN A 85 -3.61 19.91 -3.61
N ARG A 86 -2.72 19.05 -3.11
CA ARG A 86 -2.43 18.89 -1.68
C ARG A 86 -0.97 19.21 -1.39
N LYS A 87 -0.74 20.40 -0.85
CA LYS A 87 0.58 21.06 -0.68
C LYS A 87 1.75 20.15 -0.27
N TYR A 88 1.52 19.22 0.67
CA TYR A 88 2.58 18.38 1.24
C TYR A 88 2.60 16.94 0.72
N TRP A 89 1.68 16.51 -0.15
CA TRP A 89 1.41 15.09 -0.37
C TRP A 89 2.35 14.51 -1.41
N TYR A 90 2.98 13.38 -1.06
CA TYR A 90 3.75 12.56 -1.97
C TYR A 90 3.26 11.12 -1.87
N TYR A 91 2.79 10.60 -2.99
CA TYR A 91 2.26 9.25 -3.10
C TYR A 91 3.35 8.28 -3.54
N SER A 92 3.47 7.17 -2.80
CA SER A 92 4.27 6.02 -3.21
C SER A 92 3.78 5.45 -4.54
N TYR A 93 4.62 4.70 -5.26
CA TYR A 93 4.19 4.09 -6.52
C TYR A 93 3.19 2.94 -6.29
N ARG A 94 3.49 2.07 -5.31
CA ARG A 94 2.63 0.93 -4.98
C ARG A 94 1.38 1.39 -4.23
N ASN A 95 0.32 0.58 -4.33
CA ASN A 95 -0.97 0.85 -3.70
C ASN A 95 -0.84 1.07 -2.19
N THR A 96 -0.04 0.24 -1.51
CA THR A 96 0.19 0.31 -0.06
C THR A 96 1.62 -0.06 0.32
N ILE A 97 2.13 0.52 1.41
CA ILE A 97 3.51 0.34 1.89
C ILE A 97 3.85 -1.11 2.25
N GLU A 98 2.87 -1.92 2.67
CA GLU A 98 3.12 -3.35 2.95
C GLU A 98 3.63 -4.12 1.73
N ASN A 99 3.30 -3.66 0.51
CA ASN A 99 3.73 -4.36 -0.70
C ASN A 99 5.24 -4.31 -0.91
N TYR A 100 5.95 -3.34 -0.33
CA TYR A 100 7.41 -3.29 -0.41
C TYR A 100 8.09 -4.38 0.43
N LEU A 101 7.37 -4.99 1.37
CA LEU A 101 7.90 -6.03 2.26
C LEU A 101 7.73 -7.45 1.70
N PHE A 102 7.03 -7.63 0.59
CA PHE A 102 6.94 -8.93 -0.09
C PHE A 102 7.95 -8.98 -1.24
N ASN A 103 8.98 -9.79 -1.04
CA ASN A 103 10.02 -10.09 -2.03
C ASN A 103 10.25 -11.62 -1.98
N ILE A 104 10.35 -12.26 -3.15
CA ILE A 104 10.44 -13.73 -3.26
C ILE A 104 11.67 -14.25 -2.52
N SER A 105 12.85 -13.69 -2.80
CA SER A 105 14.10 -14.15 -2.21
C SER A 105 14.13 -13.91 -0.70
N VAL A 106 13.66 -12.75 -0.23
CA VAL A 106 13.56 -12.45 1.22
C VAL A 106 12.58 -13.40 1.93
N PHE A 107 11.43 -13.68 1.31
CA PHE A 107 10.46 -14.64 1.86
C PHE A 107 11.03 -16.05 1.90
N PHE A 108 11.71 -16.49 0.84
CA PHE A 108 12.37 -17.79 0.81
C PHE A 108 13.49 -17.90 1.85
N SER A 109 14.32 -16.87 2.02
CA SER A 109 15.33 -16.81 3.10
C SER A 109 14.68 -16.94 4.48
N PHE A 110 13.58 -16.22 4.73
CA PHE A 110 12.84 -16.36 5.99
C PHE A 110 12.39 -17.80 6.24
N LEU A 111 11.84 -18.47 5.23
CA LEU A 111 11.42 -19.87 5.35
C LEU A 111 12.61 -20.79 5.66
N LYS A 112 13.73 -20.60 4.96
CA LYS A 112 14.94 -21.40 5.13
C LYS A 112 15.54 -21.24 6.53
N ASP A 113 15.72 -20.01 6.98
CA ASP A 113 16.34 -19.69 8.28
C ASP A 113 15.52 -20.21 9.47
N ASN A 114 14.21 -20.42 9.27
CA ASN A 114 13.31 -20.92 10.29
C ASN A 114 12.90 -22.39 10.10
N ASN A 115 13.52 -23.12 9.15
CA ASN A 115 13.21 -24.51 8.81
C ASN A 115 11.72 -24.73 8.46
N LEU A 116 11.13 -23.81 7.69
CA LEU A 116 9.70 -23.80 7.33
C LEU A 116 9.42 -24.26 5.89
N CYS A 117 10.45 -24.49 5.07
CA CYS A 117 10.29 -24.88 3.67
C CYS A 117 9.45 -26.16 3.52
N ASP A 118 9.76 -27.20 4.29
CA ASP A 118 9.03 -28.48 4.24
C ASP A 118 7.60 -28.35 4.78
N LYS A 119 7.42 -27.59 5.87
CA LYS A 119 6.10 -27.35 6.48
C LYS A 119 5.12 -26.75 5.48
N TYR A 120 5.60 -25.85 4.62
CA TYR A 120 4.76 -25.15 3.64
C TYR A 120 4.87 -25.70 2.22
N SER A 121 5.68 -26.74 2.00
CA SER A 121 5.98 -27.29 0.68
C SER A 121 6.51 -26.23 -0.30
N LEU A 122 7.43 -25.38 0.18
CA LEU A 122 8.04 -24.29 -0.58
C LEU A 122 9.58 -24.46 -0.62
N PRO A 123 10.10 -25.40 -1.44
CA PRO A 123 11.52 -25.74 -1.45
C PRO A 123 12.41 -24.75 -2.22
N SER A 124 11.83 -23.79 -2.94
CA SER A 124 12.56 -22.85 -3.80
C SER A 124 11.86 -21.49 -3.92
N GLU A 125 12.59 -20.51 -4.47
CA GLU A 125 12.04 -19.21 -4.84
C GLU A 125 10.89 -19.32 -5.87
N ASP A 126 10.98 -20.23 -6.83
CA ASP A 126 9.91 -20.47 -7.81
C ASP A 126 8.63 -21.01 -7.16
N ALA A 127 8.77 -21.85 -6.13
CA ALA A 127 7.62 -22.33 -5.35
C ALA A 127 6.98 -21.17 -4.56
N VAL A 128 7.79 -20.29 -3.98
CA VAL A 128 7.31 -19.06 -3.32
C VAL A 128 6.58 -18.15 -4.31
N LYS A 129 7.17 -17.92 -5.49
CA LYS A 129 6.53 -17.14 -6.56
C LYS A 129 5.17 -17.71 -6.93
N SER A 130 5.10 -19.02 -7.14
CA SER A 130 3.84 -19.71 -7.47
C SER A 130 2.80 -19.56 -6.36
N LYS A 131 3.22 -19.64 -5.10
CA LYS A 131 2.34 -19.45 -3.94
C LYS A 131 1.84 -18.01 -3.81
N PHE A 132 2.67 -17.02 -4.15
CA PHE A 132 2.26 -15.62 -4.19
C PHE A 132 1.22 -15.38 -5.29
N ILE A 133 1.43 -15.93 -6.48
CA ILE A 133 0.45 -15.87 -7.58
C ILE A 133 -0.88 -16.49 -7.14
N GLU A 134 -0.85 -17.67 -6.51
CA GLU A 134 -2.06 -18.33 -5.99
C GLU A 134 -2.79 -17.45 -4.96
N ALA A 135 -2.06 -16.82 -4.03
CA ALA A 135 -2.63 -15.90 -3.05
C ALA A 135 -3.28 -14.67 -3.73
N ALA A 136 -2.67 -14.12 -4.77
CA ALA A 136 -3.19 -12.99 -5.53
C ALA A 136 -4.45 -13.37 -6.33
N GLU A 137 -4.40 -14.49 -7.06
CA GLU A 137 -5.54 -15.02 -7.83
C GLU A 137 -6.79 -15.20 -6.97
N ARG A 138 -6.63 -15.72 -5.74
CA ARG A 138 -7.74 -15.92 -4.79
C ARG A 138 -8.48 -14.63 -4.44
N ILE A 139 -7.83 -13.46 -4.51
CA ILE A 139 -8.43 -12.17 -4.14
C ILE A 139 -8.66 -11.25 -5.34
N LYS A 140 -8.44 -11.71 -6.59
CA LYS A 140 -8.49 -10.83 -7.77
C LYS A 140 -9.81 -10.10 -7.93
N HIS A 141 -10.94 -10.79 -7.73
CA HIS A 141 -12.27 -10.21 -7.88
C HIS A 141 -12.54 -9.19 -6.78
N TYR A 142 -12.12 -9.50 -5.55
CA TYR A 142 -12.19 -8.56 -4.44
C TYR A 142 -11.38 -7.30 -4.76
N GLN A 143 -10.11 -7.43 -5.16
CA GLN A 143 -9.28 -6.27 -5.50
C GLN A 143 -9.85 -5.47 -6.69
N ALA A 144 -10.40 -6.14 -7.71
CA ALA A 144 -11.02 -5.47 -8.85
C ALA A 144 -12.23 -4.63 -8.44
N VAL A 145 -13.10 -5.13 -7.56
CA VAL A 145 -14.23 -4.32 -7.07
C VAL A 145 -13.75 -3.18 -6.17
N ARG A 146 -12.71 -3.37 -5.34
CA ARG A 146 -12.15 -2.28 -4.52
C ARG A 146 -11.59 -1.14 -5.39
N HIS A 147 -10.89 -1.49 -6.47
CA HIS A 147 -10.38 -0.54 -7.46
C HIS A 147 -11.50 0.15 -8.25
N ALA A 148 -12.52 -0.59 -8.69
CA ALA A 148 -13.69 -0.03 -9.35
C ALA A 148 -14.41 0.99 -8.44
N MET A 149 -14.65 0.60 -7.19
CA MET A 149 -15.22 1.46 -6.16
C MET A 149 -14.34 2.70 -5.93
N GLY A 150 -13.03 2.52 -5.81
CA GLY A 150 -12.04 3.60 -5.68
C GLY A 150 -12.15 4.63 -6.79
N LYS A 151 -12.14 4.16 -8.04
CA LYS A 151 -12.23 4.96 -9.26
C LYS A 151 -13.55 5.71 -9.41
N MET A 152 -14.66 5.14 -8.91
CA MET A 152 -15.98 5.76 -8.99
C MET A 152 -16.19 6.89 -7.96
N ARG A 153 -15.35 6.99 -6.93
CA ARG A 153 -15.46 8.08 -5.94
C ARG A 153 -15.09 9.42 -6.60
N THR A 154 -15.87 10.46 -6.31
CA THR A 154 -15.63 11.82 -6.82
C THR A 154 -15.58 12.82 -5.67
N GLY A 155 -14.47 13.55 -5.53
CA GLY A 155 -14.33 14.59 -4.49
C GLY A 155 -14.57 14.05 -3.08
N ASP A 156 -15.50 14.66 -2.35
CA ASP A 156 -15.82 14.32 -0.95
C ASP A 156 -16.81 13.14 -0.79
N THR A 157 -17.29 12.58 -1.90
CA THR A 157 -18.25 11.47 -1.86
C THR A 157 -17.54 10.15 -1.59
N ASN A 158 -17.81 9.58 -0.41
CA ASN A 158 -17.08 8.41 0.08
C ASN A 158 -18.02 7.33 0.62
N PHE A 159 -18.24 6.30 -0.19
CA PHE A 159 -18.87 5.05 0.24
C PHE A 159 -17.86 4.01 0.74
N GLY A 160 -16.56 4.34 0.75
CA GLY A 160 -15.48 3.43 1.07
C GLY A 160 -15.22 2.39 -0.02
N THR A 161 -14.13 1.65 0.09
CA THR A 161 -13.74 0.61 -0.89
C THR A 161 -13.69 -0.79 -0.30
N ARG A 162 -14.39 -1.01 0.81
CA ARG A 162 -14.50 -2.32 1.48
C ARG A 162 -15.81 -2.43 2.24
N TRP A 163 -16.33 -3.64 2.39
CA TRP A 163 -17.48 -3.94 3.26
C TRP A 163 -17.09 -4.76 4.50
N THR A 164 -15.81 -5.10 4.65
CA THR A 164 -15.26 -5.69 5.87
C THR A 164 -14.77 -4.59 6.83
N GLU A 165 -14.65 -4.92 8.12
CA GLU A 165 -14.27 -3.98 9.18
C GLU A 165 -12.96 -3.22 8.88
N LYS A 166 -11.93 -3.95 8.45
CA LYS A 166 -10.59 -3.42 8.20
C LYS A 166 -9.89 -4.16 7.06
N SER A 167 -8.93 -3.50 6.43
CA SER A 167 -8.03 -4.14 5.47
C SER A 167 -7.24 -5.29 6.14
N GLY A 168 -6.99 -6.35 5.38
CA GLY A 168 -6.50 -7.62 5.94
C GLY A 168 -7.58 -8.50 6.57
N LYS A 169 -8.83 -8.05 6.67
CA LYS A 169 -9.98 -8.94 6.92
C LYS A 169 -10.65 -9.21 5.58
N LEU A 170 -10.33 -10.35 4.99
CA LEU A 170 -10.95 -10.78 3.72
C LEU A 170 -12.44 -11.08 3.94
N PRO A 171 -13.28 -10.88 2.92
CA PRO A 171 -14.67 -11.36 2.93
C PRO A 171 -14.76 -12.88 3.12
N GLU A 172 -15.92 -13.34 3.57
CA GLU A 172 -16.23 -14.78 3.72
C GLU A 172 -16.22 -15.52 2.37
N ASN A 173 -16.52 -14.81 1.29
CA ASN A 173 -16.53 -15.32 -0.07
C ASN A 173 -15.82 -14.32 -1.01
N LEU A 174 -14.98 -14.85 -1.89
CA LEU A 174 -14.10 -14.11 -2.80
C LEU A 174 -14.46 -14.33 -4.28
N ASP A 175 -15.56 -15.05 -4.57
CA ASP A 175 -16.03 -15.23 -5.95
C ASP A 175 -16.51 -13.91 -6.57
N GLU A 176 -16.59 -13.90 -7.90
CA GLU A 176 -16.96 -12.73 -8.67
C GLU A 176 -18.34 -12.17 -8.27
N GLU A 177 -19.36 -13.03 -8.23
CA GLU A 177 -20.74 -12.61 -8.05
C GLU A 177 -20.95 -12.00 -6.66
N TYR A 178 -20.44 -12.68 -5.63
CA TYR A 178 -20.47 -12.20 -4.26
C TYR A 178 -19.76 -10.85 -4.12
N CYS A 179 -18.54 -10.73 -4.66
CA CYS A 179 -17.78 -9.48 -4.59
C CYS A 179 -18.51 -8.32 -5.27
N LYS A 180 -19.10 -8.56 -6.45
CA LYS A 180 -19.86 -7.54 -7.19
C LYS A 180 -21.12 -7.14 -6.45
N ASN A 181 -21.87 -8.11 -5.92
CA ASN A 181 -23.11 -7.84 -5.19
C ASN A 181 -22.84 -7.04 -3.91
N LYS A 182 -21.84 -7.44 -3.10
CA LYS A 182 -21.49 -6.70 -1.87
C LYS A 182 -20.95 -5.30 -2.14
N ALA A 183 -20.14 -5.14 -3.19
CA ALA A 183 -19.67 -3.82 -3.62
C ALA A 183 -20.85 -2.94 -4.06
N TRP A 184 -21.78 -3.50 -4.83
CA TRP A 184 -22.95 -2.79 -5.32
C TRP A 184 -23.91 -2.39 -4.19
N ASP A 185 -24.24 -3.31 -3.28
CA ASP A 185 -25.06 -3.01 -2.09
C ASP A 185 -24.52 -1.82 -1.30
N ARG A 186 -23.18 -1.69 -1.26
CA ARG A 186 -22.50 -0.60 -0.57
C ARG A 186 -22.59 0.72 -1.33
N ILE A 187 -22.45 0.68 -2.66
CA ILE A 187 -22.68 1.86 -3.51
C ILE A 187 -24.14 2.31 -3.38
N GLU A 188 -25.10 1.39 -3.44
CA GLU A 188 -26.53 1.70 -3.34
C GLU A 188 -26.92 2.35 -2.02
N LYS A 189 -26.37 1.88 -0.90
CA LYS A 189 -26.59 2.50 0.41
C LYS A 189 -26.10 3.94 0.50
N ALA A 190 -25.17 4.33 -0.38
CA ALA A 190 -24.65 5.69 -0.45
C ALA A 190 -25.27 6.54 -1.58
N LYS A 191 -26.07 5.94 -2.48
CA LYS A 191 -26.60 6.57 -3.71
C LYS A 191 -27.43 7.84 -3.50
N SER A 192 -27.82 8.19 -2.28
CA SER A 192 -28.48 9.48 -2.01
C SER A 192 -27.56 10.70 -2.26
N ILE A 193 -26.30 10.49 -2.66
CA ILE A 193 -25.25 11.52 -2.67
C ILE A 193 -24.76 11.88 -4.10
N ALA A 194 -24.88 11.01 -5.12
CA ALA A 194 -24.38 11.31 -6.47
C ALA A 194 -25.05 10.52 -7.61
N ASP A 195 -25.52 11.21 -8.65
CA ASP A 195 -26.22 10.63 -9.82
C ASP A 195 -25.32 9.79 -10.74
N ASN A 196 -24.00 9.92 -10.63
CA ASN A 196 -23.03 9.23 -11.51
C ASN A 196 -22.74 7.78 -11.08
N TRP A 197 -23.27 7.32 -9.95
CA TRP A 197 -23.06 5.96 -9.42
C TRP A 197 -24.08 4.97 -9.98
N THR A 198 -23.91 4.58 -11.24
CA THR A 198 -24.75 3.59 -11.92
C THR A 198 -24.16 2.19 -11.89
N LYS A 199 -25.02 1.17 -12.04
CA LYS A 199 -24.59 -0.24 -12.02
C LYS A 199 -23.72 -0.52 -13.23
N GLU A 200 -24.11 0.05 -14.36
CA GLU A 200 -23.42 -0.01 -15.64
C GLU A 200 -21.99 0.56 -15.52
N ASN A 201 -21.83 1.74 -14.89
CA ASN A 201 -20.51 2.34 -14.66
C ASN A 201 -19.65 1.49 -13.72
N PHE A 202 -20.23 0.94 -12.65
CA PHE A 202 -19.54 0.04 -11.75
C PHE A 202 -19.03 -1.22 -12.47
N ILE A 203 -19.90 -1.89 -13.23
CA ILE A 203 -19.56 -3.09 -13.98
C ILE A 203 -18.48 -2.78 -15.02
N LYS A 204 -18.58 -1.65 -15.74
CA LYS A 204 -17.56 -1.21 -16.69
C LYS A 204 -16.20 -0.98 -16.03
N CYS A 205 -16.17 -0.31 -14.87
CA CYS A 205 -14.93 -0.09 -14.12
C CYS A 205 -14.33 -1.42 -13.63
N TYR A 206 -15.17 -2.29 -13.07
CA TYR A 206 -14.78 -3.62 -12.62
C TYR A 206 -14.16 -4.45 -13.75
N GLN A 207 -14.81 -4.52 -14.92
CA GLN A 207 -14.30 -5.24 -16.09
C GLN A 207 -12.95 -4.70 -16.56
N GLY A 208 -12.76 -3.38 -16.52
CA GLY A 208 -11.47 -2.76 -16.85
C GLY A 208 -10.33 -3.21 -15.94
N PHE A 209 -10.58 -3.30 -14.62
CA PHE A 209 -9.58 -3.81 -13.68
C PHE A 209 -9.40 -5.33 -13.78
N LEU A 210 -10.47 -6.08 -14.02
CA LEU A 210 -10.36 -7.53 -14.21
C LEU A 210 -9.56 -7.89 -15.46
N ALA A 211 -9.73 -7.14 -16.56
CA ALA A 211 -8.94 -7.29 -17.77
C ALA A 211 -7.46 -6.95 -17.57
N LEU A 212 -7.15 -6.01 -16.67
CA LEU A 212 -5.78 -5.72 -16.26
C LEU A 212 -5.18 -6.86 -15.42
N PHE A 213 -5.98 -7.52 -14.58
CA PHE A 213 -5.53 -8.61 -13.70
C PHE A 213 -5.48 -9.96 -14.43
N ASP A 214 -4.89 -9.95 -15.62
CA ASP A 214 -4.73 -11.12 -16.46
C ASP A 214 -3.54 -12.00 -16.03
N LYS A 215 -3.26 -13.04 -16.82
CA LYS A 215 -2.14 -13.95 -16.56
C LYS A 215 -0.79 -13.23 -16.57
N GLY A 216 -0.58 -12.28 -17.48
CA GLY A 216 0.68 -11.54 -17.59
C GLY A 216 0.92 -10.67 -16.35
N PHE A 217 -0.11 -10.00 -15.86
CA PHE A 217 -0.10 -9.25 -14.61
C PHE A 217 0.28 -10.12 -13.40
N MET A 218 -0.23 -11.35 -13.35
CA MET A 218 0.11 -12.30 -12.27
C MET A 218 1.56 -12.79 -12.40
N GLU A 219 2.01 -13.17 -13.60
CA GLU A 219 3.35 -13.72 -13.82
C GLU A 219 4.48 -12.71 -13.59
N THR A 220 4.21 -11.43 -13.87
CA THR A 220 5.09 -10.28 -13.60
C THR A 220 5.01 -9.78 -12.16
N LEU A 221 4.08 -10.29 -11.36
CA LEU A 221 3.83 -9.92 -9.96
C LEU A 221 3.36 -8.46 -9.79
N ASP A 222 2.71 -7.90 -10.81
CA ASP A 222 2.16 -6.55 -10.79
C ASP A 222 1.07 -6.37 -9.72
N PHE A 223 0.54 -7.48 -9.16
CA PHE A 223 -0.31 -7.41 -7.98
C PHE A 223 0.38 -6.77 -6.77
N PHE A 224 1.71 -6.79 -6.65
CA PHE A 224 2.41 -6.02 -5.62
C PHE A 224 2.35 -4.50 -5.85
N ILE A 225 2.01 -4.07 -7.06
CA ILE A 225 1.80 -2.65 -7.35
C ILE A 225 0.34 -2.29 -7.05
N TYR A 226 -0.61 -3.12 -7.47
CA TYR A 226 -2.03 -2.76 -7.46
C TYR A 226 -2.81 -3.24 -6.23
N PHE A 227 -2.51 -4.42 -5.68
CA PHE A 227 -3.36 -5.00 -4.64
C PHE A 227 -3.08 -4.35 -3.30
N GLN A 228 -4.07 -4.36 -2.40
CA GLN A 228 -3.86 -3.93 -1.03
C GLN A 228 -3.04 -4.99 -0.28
N GLY A 229 -1.91 -4.58 0.29
CA GLY A 229 -0.91 -5.52 0.83
C GLY A 229 -1.35 -6.31 2.05
N LYS A 230 -2.24 -5.76 2.90
CA LYS A 230 -2.81 -6.51 4.02
C LYS A 230 -3.77 -7.60 3.53
N ASP A 231 -4.56 -7.32 2.49
CA ASP A 231 -5.44 -8.31 1.88
C ASP A 231 -4.63 -9.43 1.22
N PHE A 232 -3.55 -9.09 0.50
CA PHE A 232 -2.61 -10.07 -0.03
C PHE A 232 -1.99 -10.92 1.08
N ALA A 233 -1.48 -10.29 2.13
CA ALA A 233 -0.90 -10.98 3.28
C ALA A 233 -1.90 -11.94 3.95
N SER A 234 -3.15 -11.53 4.10
CA SER A 234 -4.22 -12.38 4.63
C SER A 234 -4.55 -13.55 3.72
N SER A 235 -4.58 -13.34 2.40
CA SER A 235 -4.75 -14.43 1.43
C SER A 235 -3.61 -15.44 1.54
N LEU A 236 -2.37 -14.94 1.54
CA LEU A 236 -1.16 -15.77 1.64
C LEU A 236 -1.12 -16.56 2.95
N THR A 237 -1.37 -15.92 4.09
CA THR A 237 -1.39 -16.60 5.40
C THR A 237 -2.48 -17.66 5.50
N SER A 238 -3.62 -17.49 4.81
CA SER A 238 -4.65 -18.52 4.74
C SER A 238 -4.22 -19.76 3.94
N LEU A 239 -3.28 -19.62 3.00
CA LEU A 239 -2.64 -20.74 2.30
C LEU A 239 -1.52 -21.39 3.12
N LEU A 240 -0.98 -20.67 4.09
CA LEU A 240 0.17 -21.08 4.91
C LEU A 240 -0.27 -21.25 6.36
N SER A 241 -0.94 -22.37 6.67
CA SER A 241 -1.51 -22.60 7.99
C SER A 241 -0.50 -22.40 9.14
N GLY A 242 -0.88 -21.57 10.11
CA GLY A 242 -0.03 -21.20 11.25
C GLY A 242 1.20 -20.36 10.89
N PHE A 243 1.24 -19.71 9.72
CA PHE A 243 2.31 -18.78 9.36
C PHE A 243 2.24 -17.51 10.19
N SER A 244 3.37 -17.16 10.81
CA SER A 244 3.48 -15.96 11.64
C SER A 244 3.87 -14.76 10.78
N LEU A 245 2.85 -14.04 10.28
CA LEU A 245 3.05 -12.83 9.49
C LEU A 245 3.86 -11.77 10.25
N ASN A 246 3.68 -11.67 11.56
CA ASN A 246 4.45 -10.74 12.41
C ASN A 246 5.94 -11.08 12.46
N GLN A 247 6.31 -12.36 12.52
CA GLN A 247 7.71 -12.77 12.46
C GLN A 247 8.30 -12.50 11.07
N TYR A 248 7.54 -12.80 10.02
CA TYR A 248 7.95 -12.47 8.66
C TYR A 248 8.20 -10.98 8.48
N TYR A 249 7.28 -10.11 8.91
CA TYR A 249 7.48 -8.67 8.75
C TYR A 249 8.68 -8.12 9.52
N LYS A 250 8.98 -8.67 10.71
CA LYS A 250 10.22 -8.31 11.43
C LYS A 250 11.45 -8.68 10.60
N PHE A 251 11.48 -9.90 10.04
CA PHE A 251 12.55 -10.34 9.16
C PHE A 251 12.65 -9.47 7.90
N ALA A 252 11.55 -9.28 7.18
CA ALA A 252 11.51 -8.51 5.95
C ALA A 252 11.98 -7.06 6.13
N LYS A 253 11.63 -6.40 7.26
CA LYS A 253 12.11 -5.05 7.57
C LYS A 253 13.62 -4.98 7.81
N ILE A 254 14.21 -6.02 8.39
CA ILE A 254 15.68 -6.10 8.59
C ILE A 254 16.39 -6.22 7.24
N HIS A 255 15.84 -7.04 6.34
CA HIS A 255 16.39 -7.30 5.01
C HIS A 255 15.87 -6.36 3.91
N PHE A 256 15.16 -5.30 4.30
CA PHE A 256 14.57 -4.36 3.36
C PHE A 256 15.64 -3.47 2.72
N ASP A 257 15.68 -3.47 1.39
CA ASP A 257 16.55 -2.58 0.60
C ASP A 257 15.71 -1.68 -0.30
N TYR A 258 15.64 -0.40 0.07
CA TYR A 258 14.85 0.59 -0.67
C TYR A 258 15.39 0.81 -2.11
N LYS A 259 16.65 0.47 -2.38
CA LYS A 259 17.29 0.70 -3.68
C LYS A 259 16.71 -0.17 -4.79
N GLN A 260 16.01 -1.25 -4.43
CA GLN A 260 15.27 -2.09 -5.36
C GLN A 260 14.00 -1.42 -5.90
N PHE A 261 13.59 -0.28 -5.33
CA PHE A 261 12.33 0.39 -5.65
C PHE A 261 12.60 1.81 -6.17
N PRO A 262 12.44 2.07 -7.48
CA PRO A 262 12.81 3.35 -8.08
C PRO A 262 12.11 4.58 -7.46
N ASP A 263 10.86 4.43 -7.02
CA ASP A 263 10.11 5.50 -6.36
C ASP A 263 10.64 5.81 -4.94
N LEU A 264 11.12 4.79 -4.22
CA LEU A 264 11.79 5.00 -2.92
C LEU A 264 13.20 5.55 -3.08
N VAL A 265 13.90 5.24 -4.19
CA VAL A 265 15.14 5.93 -4.58
C VAL A 265 14.88 7.40 -4.89
N GLN A 266 13.79 7.72 -5.60
CA GLN A 266 13.37 9.11 -5.82
C GLN A 266 13.03 9.82 -4.50
N LEU A 267 12.41 9.12 -3.56
CA LEU A 267 12.18 9.65 -2.21
C LEU A 267 13.48 9.96 -1.48
N ARG A 268 14.47 9.06 -1.53
CA ARG A 268 15.80 9.34 -0.97
C ARG A 268 16.43 10.57 -1.62
N LYS A 269 16.40 10.66 -2.95
CA LYS A 269 16.95 11.79 -3.70
C LYS A 269 16.25 13.10 -3.36
N LEU A 270 14.92 13.08 -3.23
CA LEU A 270 14.13 14.25 -2.81
C LEU A 270 14.60 14.78 -1.44
N ILE A 271 14.95 13.88 -0.51
CA ILE A 271 15.47 14.25 0.80
C ILE A 271 16.89 14.83 0.65
N GLU A 272 17.77 14.17 -0.11
CA GLU A 272 19.15 14.60 -0.33
C GLU A 272 19.26 15.97 -1.02
N ASP A 273 18.42 16.23 -2.03
CA ASP A 273 18.37 17.51 -2.76
C ASP A 273 17.91 18.68 -1.85
N ASN A 274 17.32 18.37 -0.69
CA ASN A 274 16.79 19.35 0.27
C ASN A 274 17.58 19.40 1.59
N LEU A 275 18.68 18.66 1.73
CA LEU A 275 19.65 18.80 2.83
C LEU A 275 20.52 20.06 2.66
#